data_AF-A0A1H5S4E4-F1
#
_entry.id   AF-A0A1H5S4E4-F1
#
_cell.length_a   1.000
_cell.length_b   1.000
_cell.length_c   1.000
_cell.angle_alpha   90.00
_cell.angle_beta   90.00
_cell.angle_gamma   90.00
#
_symmetry.space_group_name_H-M   'P 1'
#
loop_
_entity.id
_entity.type
_entity.pdbx_description
1 polymer ?
#
loop_
_entity_poly.entity_id
_entity_poly.type
_entity_poly.pdbx_seq_one_letter_code
_entity_poly.pdbx_strand_id
1 'polypeptide(L)'
;MRGCIQTKSKTLLVFMGIIFSSLSLMTSYAVLASDDSSDRPAWAGSQGNDGKPGRGNNEPGIDKGDLYGDLLIIVRDENGEPVKYSWSWNYSFNPAQYEPEEDTNGCLQPIANENAVDDVTGVALLDLPNEFTVNEEQKLTLVPLDNECEIPEVLGWYTDTYPDFTAYVQEVDFGRLSVARSPVEVIDSSYEEAMATINSATWITTDPAGRIQVTLEDDIVKTIDSPLENLALYKELMMNGYLTNLSLDTNILSEGGLSHLGNEDLTVDDMNTAAALLAGAADKFGSISLDLVININTFLGINSEIDKEMTYFDFNEYSYSRLDMYTGTTAVLLVPNKEPVSSLSPQRVNLLLTSGSSFPVFEGDQEEGVKAIGFTKAADDALKVINYIHNWALPELPSDVDWEFVEQQ
;
A
#
# COMPACT_ATOMS: atom_id res chain seq x y z
N MET A 1 73.87 -2.51 24.19
CA MET A 1 74.34 -2.82 25.55
C MET A 1 74.06 -1.63 26.45
N ARG A 2 73.29 -1.89 27.52
CA ARG A 2 73.27 -1.23 28.83
C ARG A 2 73.16 0.30 28.90
N GLY A 3 72.06 0.75 29.52
CA GLY A 3 71.91 2.11 30.04
C GLY A 3 70.65 2.30 30.89
N CYS A 4 70.38 1.38 31.82
CA CYS A 4 69.47 1.63 32.94
C CYS A 4 70.31 2.12 34.11
N ILE A 5 69.89 3.15 34.84
CA ILE A 5 70.14 3.35 36.28
C ILE A 5 69.22 4.48 36.79
N GLN A 6 68.44 4.13 37.81
CA GLN A 6 67.67 5.03 38.67
C GLN A 6 68.57 5.94 39.50
N THR A 7 68.04 7.03 40.08
CA THR A 7 67.77 7.12 41.54
C THR A 7 67.51 8.55 42.07
N LYS A 8 66.59 8.60 43.06
CA LYS A 8 66.52 9.46 44.27
C LYS A 8 66.19 10.95 44.10
N SER A 9 65.09 11.47 44.65
CA SER A 9 64.61 11.54 46.06
C SER A 9 65.17 12.74 46.83
N LYS A 10 64.25 13.39 47.56
CA LYS A 10 64.37 14.29 48.73
C LYS A 10 64.29 15.79 48.44
N THR A 11 63.21 16.47 48.83
CA THR A 11 62.88 16.98 50.18
C THR A 11 63.26 18.46 50.28
N LEU A 12 62.30 19.38 50.44
CA LEU A 12 62.33 20.39 51.51
C LEU A 12 61.03 21.22 51.59
N LEU A 13 60.35 21.04 52.71
CA LEU A 13 59.44 21.94 53.42
C LEU A 13 59.97 23.38 53.54
N VAL A 14 59.12 24.41 53.37
CA VAL A 14 59.11 25.63 54.21
C VAL A 14 57.68 26.24 54.32
N PHE A 15 57.15 26.19 55.56
CA PHE A 15 56.36 27.16 56.35
C PHE A 15 55.42 28.18 55.65
N MET A 16 54.10 28.28 55.94
CA MET A 16 53.33 28.46 57.21
C MET A 16 53.12 29.94 57.60
N GLY A 17 51.84 30.32 57.80
CA GLY A 17 51.37 31.57 58.45
C GLY A 17 50.12 32.17 57.78
N ILE A 18 48.89 31.68 58.02
CA ILE A 18 47.91 32.07 59.07
C ILE A 18 47.46 33.54 58.91
N ILE A 19 46.19 33.90 58.66
CA ILE A 19 45.10 34.13 59.66
C ILE A 19 43.70 34.19 59.00
N PHE A 20 42.79 33.36 59.53
CA PHE A 20 41.32 33.47 59.80
C PHE A 20 40.34 34.27 58.91
N SER A 21 39.26 33.58 58.52
CA SER A 21 37.86 33.81 58.99
C SER A 21 36.87 33.17 58.00
N SER A 22 36.43 31.93 58.24
CA SER A 22 35.08 31.58 58.74
C SER A 22 33.94 31.67 57.72
N LEU A 23 33.59 30.53 57.08
CA LEU A 23 32.25 29.93 57.18
C LEU A 23 32.26 28.46 56.69
N SER A 24 31.86 27.60 57.62
CA SER A 24 31.57 26.15 57.59
C SER A 24 30.34 25.83 56.71
N LEU A 25 30.05 24.63 56.17
CA LEU A 25 30.72 23.32 55.97
C LEU A 25 29.85 22.54 54.94
N MET A 26 30.51 21.69 54.15
CA MET A 26 30.17 20.29 53.77
C MET A 26 28.91 19.94 52.94
N THR A 27 29.18 19.77 51.64
CA THR A 27 29.12 18.51 50.86
C THR A 27 28.29 17.32 51.35
N SER A 28 27.52 16.74 50.41
CA SER A 28 27.43 15.30 50.21
C SER A 28 27.77 14.96 48.75
N TYR A 29 28.39 13.79 48.57
CA TYR A 29 29.14 13.29 47.43
C TYR A 29 28.29 12.44 46.46
N ALA A 30 28.86 12.24 45.25
CA ALA A 30 28.63 11.15 44.28
C ALA A 30 27.46 11.37 43.28
N VAL A 31 27.56 11.17 41.97
CA VAL A 31 28.46 10.36 41.12
C VAL A 31 28.66 11.07 39.77
N LEU A 32 29.89 11.10 39.27
CA LEU A 32 30.19 11.29 37.84
C LEU A 32 29.80 10.01 37.10
N ALA A 33 28.85 10.09 36.19
CA ALA A 33 28.71 9.13 35.10
C ALA A 33 28.64 9.91 33.80
N SER A 34 29.80 10.09 33.17
CA SER A 34 29.89 10.18 31.73
C SER A 34 29.51 8.81 31.17
N ASP A 35 28.49 8.74 30.33
CA ASP A 35 28.37 7.65 29.37
C ASP A 35 28.17 8.26 27.99
N ASP A 36 29.31 8.51 27.36
CA ASP A 36 29.45 8.54 25.91
C ASP A 36 29.30 7.09 25.44
N SER A 37 28.08 6.70 25.04
CA SER A 37 27.85 5.52 24.22
C SER A 37 26.67 5.71 23.28
N SER A 38 26.80 6.68 22.38
CA SER A 38 26.07 6.67 21.13
C SER A 38 27.09 6.75 20.01
N ASP A 39 27.28 5.65 19.28
CA ASP A 39 28.12 5.49 18.09
C ASP A 39 27.61 6.31 16.89
N ARG A 40 27.24 7.58 17.11
CA ARG A 40 26.64 8.45 16.10
C ARG A 40 27.74 9.18 15.32
N PRO A 41 27.88 8.94 14.01
CA PRO A 41 28.88 9.63 13.21
C PRO A 41 28.51 11.10 13.00
N ALA A 42 29.52 11.98 12.96
CA ALA A 42 29.39 13.44 12.99
C ALA A 42 28.66 14.07 11.78
N TRP A 43 28.33 13.30 10.74
CA TRP A 43 27.56 13.76 9.57
C TRP A 43 26.05 13.67 9.77
N ALA A 44 25.58 12.92 10.76
CA ALA A 44 24.17 12.88 11.10
C ALA A 44 23.81 14.23 11.74
N GLY A 45 22.96 15.01 11.06
CA GLY A 45 22.57 16.37 11.44
C GLY A 45 22.16 16.53 12.91
N SER A 46 22.21 17.77 13.40
CA SER A 46 22.02 18.10 14.82
C SER A 46 20.76 17.45 15.41
N GLN A 47 20.89 17.00 16.67
CA GLN A 47 19.77 16.62 17.53
C GLN A 47 18.66 17.67 17.41
N GLY A 48 17.44 17.22 17.09
CA GLY A 48 16.29 18.10 17.02
C GLY A 48 16.19 18.95 18.29
N ASN A 49 15.72 20.18 18.17
CA ASN A 49 15.58 21.09 19.31
C ASN A 49 14.75 20.43 20.42
N ASP A 50 15.42 19.91 21.45
CA ASP A 50 14.82 19.46 22.69
C ASP A 50 14.08 20.65 23.31
N GLY A 51 12.75 20.62 23.26
CA GLY A 51 11.90 21.60 23.94
C GLY A 51 10.81 22.29 23.12
N LYS A 52 10.54 21.88 21.87
CA LYS A 52 9.26 22.26 21.24
C LYS A 52 8.23 21.17 21.51
N PRO A 53 7.21 21.40 22.37
CA PRO A 53 6.04 20.53 22.37
C PRO A 53 5.49 20.54 20.94
N GLY A 54 5.20 19.35 20.40
CA GLY A 54 4.57 19.21 19.10
C GLY A 54 3.45 20.23 18.99
N ARG A 55 3.44 21.03 17.91
CA ARG A 55 2.30 21.90 17.63
C ARG A 55 1.09 20.98 17.61
N GLY A 56 0.21 21.12 18.61
CA GLY A 56 -1.10 20.52 18.55
C GLY A 56 -1.72 20.98 17.24
N ASN A 57 -2.10 20.01 16.40
CA ASN A 57 -2.89 20.31 15.24
C ASN A 57 -4.22 20.86 15.77
N ASN A 58 -4.56 22.11 15.42
CA ASN A 58 -5.82 22.74 15.83
C ASN A 58 -6.99 22.28 14.95
N GLU A 59 -6.68 21.58 13.86
CA GLU A 59 -7.60 20.88 12.98
C GLU A 59 -7.12 19.44 12.90
N PRO A 60 -7.14 18.68 14.02
CA PRO A 60 -6.93 17.25 13.90
C PRO A 60 -7.99 16.78 12.91
N GLY A 61 -7.54 16.25 11.77
CA GLY A 61 -8.44 15.55 10.86
C GLY A 61 -9.20 14.47 11.63
N ILE A 62 -10.16 13.84 10.97
CA ILE A 62 -10.97 12.77 11.55
C ILE A 62 -10.03 11.79 12.27
N ASP A 63 -10.30 11.51 13.55
CA ASP A 63 -9.46 10.64 14.38
C ASP A 63 -9.52 9.25 13.76
N LYS A 64 -8.51 8.97 12.94
CA LYS A 64 -8.44 7.82 12.07
C LYS A 64 -8.51 6.51 12.89
N GLY A 65 -8.10 6.55 14.17
CA GLY A 65 -7.98 5.40 15.09
C GLY A 65 -9.27 4.61 15.39
N ASP A 66 -10.43 5.26 15.43
CA ASP A 66 -11.71 4.58 15.77
C ASP A 66 -12.30 3.81 14.57
N LEU A 67 -11.82 4.07 13.35
CA LEU A 67 -12.18 3.35 12.11
C LEU A 67 -11.41 2.04 11.90
N TYR A 68 -10.51 1.67 12.83
CA TYR A 68 -9.41 0.71 12.59
C TYR A 68 -9.46 -0.59 13.40
N GLY A 69 -10.59 -0.92 14.02
CA GLY A 69 -10.80 -2.26 14.58
C GLY A 69 -11.24 -3.22 13.47
N ASP A 70 -10.33 -4.12 13.08
CA ASP A 70 -10.54 -5.31 12.25
C ASP A 70 -11.17 -5.06 10.87
N LEU A 71 -10.32 -4.65 9.93
CA LEU A 71 -10.71 -4.54 8.52
C LEU A 71 -10.71 -5.91 7.89
N LEU A 72 -11.89 -6.51 7.89
CA LEU A 72 -12.14 -7.81 7.31
C LEU A 72 -12.49 -7.68 5.82
N ILE A 73 -12.22 -8.75 5.06
CA ILE A 73 -12.80 -8.95 3.74
C ILE A 73 -14.30 -9.21 3.95
N ILE A 74 -15.14 -8.35 3.38
CA ILE A 74 -16.60 -8.40 3.55
C ILE A 74 -17.30 -8.54 2.21
N VAL A 75 -18.57 -8.95 2.26
CA VAL A 75 -19.42 -8.99 1.06
C VAL A 75 -19.67 -7.57 0.55
N ARG A 76 -19.39 -7.34 -0.74
CA ARG A 76 -19.61 -6.09 -1.44
C ARG A 76 -20.31 -6.31 -2.77
N ASP A 77 -21.05 -5.30 -3.21
CA ASP A 77 -21.60 -5.26 -4.54
C ASP A 77 -20.53 -4.90 -5.60
N GLU A 78 -20.95 -4.83 -6.87
CA GLU A 78 -20.06 -4.46 -7.98
C GLU A 78 -19.46 -3.05 -7.86
N ASN A 79 -20.12 -2.13 -7.14
CA ASN A 79 -19.64 -0.78 -6.88
C ASN A 79 -18.77 -0.69 -5.61
N GLY A 80 -18.57 -1.80 -4.90
CA GLY A 80 -17.76 -1.86 -3.68
C GLY A 80 -18.51 -1.44 -2.42
N GLU A 81 -19.83 -1.22 -2.51
CA GLU A 81 -20.67 -0.94 -1.35
C GLU A 81 -20.93 -2.23 -0.57
N PRO A 82 -20.94 -2.21 0.78
CA PRO A 82 -21.18 -3.41 1.56
C PRO A 82 -22.59 -3.98 1.36
N VAL A 83 -22.68 -5.29 1.10
CA VAL A 83 -23.94 -6.03 1.20
C VAL A 83 -24.09 -6.54 2.62
N LYS A 84 -25.18 -6.14 3.26
CA LYS A 84 -25.44 -6.44 4.67
C LYS A 84 -26.34 -7.65 4.82
N TYR A 85 -26.12 -8.40 5.90
CA TYR A 85 -26.86 -9.63 6.19
C TYR A 85 -27.37 -9.63 7.62
N SER A 86 -28.51 -10.29 7.83
CA SER A 86 -29.03 -10.62 9.15
C SER A 86 -29.07 -12.14 9.31
N TRP A 87 -28.86 -12.61 10.55
CA TRP A 87 -28.86 -14.02 10.87
C TRP A 87 -30.06 -14.36 11.76
N SER A 88 -30.85 -15.36 11.34
CA SER A 88 -31.96 -15.88 12.15
C SER A 88 -31.49 -17.05 13.02
N TRP A 89 -31.12 -16.75 14.27
CA TRP A 89 -30.70 -17.76 15.25
C TRP A 89 -31.90 -18.46 15.91
N ASN A 90 -32.45 -19.51 15.29
CA ASN A 90 -33.52 -20.30 15.93
C ASN A 90 -32.97 -21.42 16.84
N TYR A 91 -32.69 -21.08 18.10
CA TYR A 91 -32.20 -22.02 19.12
C TYR A 91 -33.13 -23.20 19.44
N SER A 92 -34.38 -23.20 18.95
CA SER A 92 -35.39 -24.21 19.29
C SER A 92 -35.61 -25.27 18.21
N PHE A 93 -35.03 -25.13 17.01
CA PHE A 93 -35.23 -26.07 15.89
C PHE A 93 -33.94 -26.35 15.10
N ASN A 94 -33.95 -27.51 14.43
CA ASN A 94 -32.99 -28.07 13.47
C ASN A 94 -31.95 -27.08 12.88
N PRO A 95 -30.63 -27.40 12.84
CA PRO A 95 -29.57 -26.56 12.28
C PRO A 95 -29.80 -26.06 10.84
N ALA A 96 -30.68 -26.71 10.08
CA ALA A 96 -31.16 -26.25 8.77
C ALA A 96 -32.04 -24.98 8.80
N GLN A 97 -31.89 -24.09 9.79
CA GLN A 97 -32.57 -22.79 9.85
C GLN A 97 -31.61 -21.63 10.19
N TYR A 98 -30.29 -21.87 10.19
CA TYR A 98 -29.28 -20.82 10.31
C TYR A 98 -28.89 -20.32 8.92
N GLU A 99 -29.80 -19.56 8.32
CA GLU A 99 -29.61 -19.03 6.97
C GLU A 99 -29.37 -17.52 7.05
N PRO A 100 -28.26 -17.01 6.52
CA PRO A 100 -28.04 -15.58 6.36
C PRO A 100 -28.98 -15.03 5.28
N GLU A 101 -29.68 -13.95 5.60
CA GLU A 101 -30.55 -13.24 4.65
C GLU A 101 -30.02 -11.83 4.43
N GLU A 102 -29.95 -11.39 3.17
CA GLU A 102 -29.62 -10.00 2.84
C GLU A 102 -30.62 -9.05 3.53
N ASP A 103 -30.09 -8.10 4.30
CA ASP A 103 -30.87 -7.11 5.03
C ASP A 103 -30.13 -5.77 5.04
N THR A 104 -30.76 -4.74 4.47
CA THR A 104 -30.25 -3.36 4.47
C THR A 104 -29.95 -2.79 5.87
N ASN A 105 -30.62 -3.30 6.92
CA ASN A 105 -30.38 -2.93 8.31
C ASN A 105 -29.52 -3.96 9.06
N GLY A 106 -29.01 -4.97 8.37
CA GLY A 106 -28.17 -6.01 8.92
C GLY A 106 -26.74 -5.56 9.18
N CYS A 107 -25.87 -6.55 9.36
CA CYS A 107 -24.48 -6.39 9.71
C CYS A 107 -23.60 -6.36 8.46
N LEU A 108 -22.45 -5.67 8.54
CA LEU A 108 -21.37 -5.88 7.58
C LEU A 108 -20.91 -7.33 7.70
N GLN A 109 -20.85 -8.03 6.58
CA GLN A 109 -20.76 -9.48 6.58
C GLN A 109 -19.37 -9.96 6.12
N PRO A 110 -18.54 -10.53 7.02
CA PRO A 110 -17.26 -11.11 6.63
C PRO A 110 -17.43 -12.35 5.75
N ILE A 111 -16.53 -12.50 4.79
CA ILE A 111 -16.37 -13.69 3.97
C ILE A 111 -15.42 -14.65 4.69
N ALA A 112 -15.78 -15.93 4.73
CA ALA A 112 -14.97 -16.94 5.38
C ALA A 112 -13.74 -17.31 4.54
N ASN A 113 -12.60 -17.47 5.21
CA ASN A 113 -11.40 -18.05 4.66
C ASN A 113 -11.57 -19.56 4.46
N GLU A 114 -11.79 -20.00 3.23
CA GLU A 114 -11.84 -21.44 2.91
C GLU A 114 -10.51 -22.17 3.19
N ASN A 115 -9.40 -21.43 3.28
CA ASN A 115 -8.07 -21.96 3.58
C ASN A 115 -7.65 -21.63 5.02
N ALA A 116 -8.61 -21.38 5.92
CA ALA A 116 -8.33 -21.10 7.33
C ALA A 116 -7.51 -22.22 7.98
N VAL A 117 -6.60 -21.83 8.86
CA VAL A 117 -5.79 -22.75 9.67
C VAL A 117 -5.92 -22.37 11.13
N ASP A 118 -5.77 -23.36 12.01
CA ASP A 118 -5.67 -23.12 13.44
C ASP A 118 -4.35 -22.40 13.76
N ASP A 119 -4.42 -21.22 14.39
CA ASP A 119 -3.27 -20.35 14.63
C ASP A 119 -2.18 -21.00 15.51
N VAL A 120 -2.53 -21.99 16.32
CA VAL A 120 -1.61 -22.64 17.25
C VAL A 120 -0.91 -23.82 16.59
N THR A 121 -1.65 -24.61 15.82
CA THR A 121 -1.19 -25.89 15.27
C THR A 121 -0.82 -25.82 13.80
N GLY A 122 -1.28 -24.79 13.07
CA GLY A 122 -1.11 -24.63 11.62
C GLY A 122 -1.87 -25.67 10.80
N VAL A 123 -2.82 -26.38 11.41
CA VAL A 123 -3.64 -27.40 10.75
C VAL A 123 -4.83 -26.71 10.10
N ALA A 124 -5.17 -27.10 8.86
CA ALA A 124 -6.35 -26.61 8.18
C ALA A 124 -7.62 -26.83 9.02
N LEU A 125 -8.44 -25.78 9.11
CA LEU A 125 -9.73 -25.84 9.76
C LEU A 125 -10.72 -26.65 8.92
N LEU A 126 -11.81 -27.06 9.54
CA LEU A 126 -12.90 -27.75 8.86
C LEU A 126 -13.69 -26.75 8.02
N ASP A 127 -14.10 -27.13 6.81
CA ASP A 127 -14.98 -26.29 5.99
C ASP A 127 -16.26 -25.94 6.76
N LEU A 128 -16.64 -24.66 6.73
CA LEU A 128 -17.87 -24.21 7.36
C LEU A 128 -19.11 -24.90 6.74
N PRO A 129 -20.20 -25.04 7.51
CA PRO A 129 -21.42 -25.68 7.03
C PRO A 129 -21.98 -25.02 5.76
N ASN A 130 -22.51 -25.84 4.83
CA ASN A 130 -23.03 -25.37 3.55
C ASN A 130 -24.22 -24.38 3.69
N GLU A 131 -24.94 -24.41 4.80
CA GLU A 131 -26.00 -23.43 5.10
C GLU A 131 -25.49 -22.00 5.30
N PHE A 132 -24.19 -21.82 5.57
CA PHE A 132 -23.56 -20.49 5.64
C PHE A 132 -23.11 -19.99 4.26
N THR A 133 -23.25 -20.84 3.23
CA THR A 133 -22.93 -20.47 1.86
C THR A 133 -24.12 -19.77 1.21
N VAL A 134 -23.91 -18.51 0.84
CA VAL A 134 -24.81 -17.73 0.01
C VAL A 134 -24.35 -17.76 -1.44
N ASN A 135 -25.27 -17.41 -2.35
CA ASN A 135 -25.03 -17.33 -3.79
C ASN A 135 -24.57 -18.67 -4.38
N GLU A 136 -25.49 -19.46 -4.94
CA GLU A 136 -25.19 -20.79 -5.49
C GLU A 136 -24.15 -20.77 -6.64
N GLU A 137 -24.01 -19.64 -7.35
CA GLU A 137 -23.07 -19.48 -8.47
C GLU A 137 -21.64 -19.20 -7.99
N GLN A 138 -21.49 -18.32 -6.99
CA GLN A 138 -20.18 -17.92 -6.45
C GLN A 138 -19.74 -18.76 -5.25
N LYS A 139 -20.67 -19.50 -4.62
CA LYS A 139 -20.47 -20.28 -3.40
C LYS A 139 -19.73 -19.51 -2.31
N LEU A 140 -20.25 -18.33 -1.97
CA LEU A 140 -19.66 -17.46 -0.96
C LEU A 140 -20.04 -17.96 0.44
N THR A 141 -19.09 -18.53 1.16
CA THR A 141 -19.30 -18.96 2.55
C THR A 141 -19.06 -17.81 3.51
N LEU A 142 -20.02 -17.56 4.40
CA LEU A 142 -20.03 -16.43 5.31
C LEU A 142 -19.62 -16.82 6.72
N VAL A 143 -18.98 -15.89 7.44
CA VAL A 143 -18.73 -16.05 8.89
C VAL A 143 -20.01 -15.70 9.66
N PRO A 144 -20.51 -16.57 10.55
CA PRO A 144 -21.75 -16.29 11.30
C PRO A 144 -21.61 -15.05 12.20
N LEU A 145 -22.69 -14.26 12.32
CA LEU A 145 -22.76 -13.08 13.21
C LEU A 145 -23.99 -13.12 14.10
N ASP A 146 -23.87 -12.74 15.37
CA ASP A 146 -25.00 -12.60 16.27
C ASP A 146 -25.87 -11.35 15.99
N ASN A 147 -26.89 -11.11 16.81
CA ASN A 147 -27.80 -9.98 16.63
C ASN A 147 -27.18 -8.63 17.03
N GLU A 148 -25.98 -8.63 17.62
CA GLU A 148 -25.16 -7.46 17.89
C GLU A 148 -24.10 -7.22 16.80
N CYS A 149 -24.10 -8.02 15.73
CA CYS A 149 -23.10 -8.02 14.65
C CYS A 149 -21.70 -8.46 15.10
N GLU A 150 -21.61 -9.24 16.17
CA GLU A 150 -20.36 -9.80 16.67
C GLU A 150 -20.22 -11.25 16.19
N ILE A 151 -18.98 -11.70 16.02
CA ILE A 151 -18.70 -13.10 15.70
C ILE A 151 -18.93 -13.92 16.98
N PRO A 152 -19.85 -14.90 16.98
CA PRO A 152 -20.13 -15.66 18.17
C PRO A 152 -18.94 -16.58 18.50
N GLU A 153 -18.47 -16.56 19.75
CA GLU A 153 -17.47 -17.53 20.25
C GLU A 153 -18.02 -18.96 20.20
N VAL A 154 -19.33 -19.11 20.41
CA VAL A 154 -20.00 -20.41 20.50
C VAL A 154 -21.35 -20.38 19.79
N LEU A 155 -21.57 -21.34 18.89
CA LEU A 155 -22.81 -21.45 18.12
C LEU A 155 -23.53 -22.79 18.34
N GLY A 156 -24.31 -22.90 19.42
CA GLY A 156 -25.27 -23.99 19.61
C GLY A 156 -24.71 -25.39 19.35
N TRP A 157 -25.26 -26.09 18.35
CA TRP A 157 -24.84 -27.45 17.99
C TRP A 157 -23.45 -27.55 17.33
N TYR A 158 -22.93 -26.41 16.86
CA TYR A 158 -21.62 -26.32 16.22
C TYR A 158 -20.46 -26.18 17.20
N THR A 159 -20.73 -25.88 18.48
CA THR A 159 -19.72 -25.68 19.54
C THR A 159 -18.65 -26.77 19.60
N ASP A 160 -19.04 -28.03 19.48
CA ASP A 160 -18.11 -29.16 19.60
C ASP A 160 -17.29 -29.40 18.30
N THR A 161 -17.70 -28.78 17.19
CA THR A 161 -17.12 -28.98 15.84
C THR A 161 -16.30 -27.77 15.39
N TYR A 162 -16.78 -26.55 15.66
CA TYR A 162 -16.18 -25.27 15.30
C TYR A 162 -16.01 -24.46 16.59
N PRO A 163 -14.86 -24.60 17.28
CA PRO A 163 -14.66 -24.00 18.59
C PRO A 163 -14.44 -22.48 18.54
N ASP A 164 -14.10 -21.92 17.38
CA ASP A 164 -13.87 -20.49 17.21
C ASP A 164 -14.15 -20.07 15.75
N PHE A 165 -15.16 -19.21 15.55
CA PHE A 165 -15.48 -18.69 14.21
C PHE A 165 -14.59 -17.51 13.80
N THR A 166 -13.89 -16.88 14.76
CA THR A 166 -12.99 -15.76 14.44
C THR A 166 -11.80 -16.22 13.60
N ALA A 167 -11.36 -17.47 13.74
CA ALA A 167 -10.29 -18.05 12.93
C ALA A 167 -10.65 -18.20 11.42
N TYR A 168 -11.92 -18.03 11.05
CA TYR A 168 -12.37 -18.05 9.65
C TYR A 168 -12.39 -16.65 9.02
N VAL A 169 -12.16 -15.57 9.76
CA VAL A 169 -12.13 -14.24 9.14
C VAL A 169 -10.88 -14.05 8.29
N GLN A 170 -10.97 -13.17 7.31
CA GLN A 170 -9.84 -12.75 6.50
C GLN A 170 -9.61 -11.27 6.72
N GLU A 171 -8.40 -10.90 7.11
CA GLU A 171 -8.00 -9.49 7.17
C GLU A 171 -7.63 -8.97 5.78
N VAL A 172 -7.90 -7.69 5.57
CA VAL A 172 -7.39 -6.98 4.39
C VAL A 172 -5.90 -6.71 4.56
N ASP A 173 -5.07 -7.31 3.71
CA ASP A 173 -3.64 -7.02 3.67
C ASP A 173 -3.37 -5.73 2.87
N PHE A 174 -2.85 -4.71 3.54
CA PHE A 174 -2.53 -3.43 2.92
C PHE A 174 -1.08 -3.32 2.46
N GLY A 175 -0.18 -4.16 2.99
CA GLY A 175 1.26 -4.02 2.74
C GLY A 175 1.75 -2.56 2.88
N ARG A 176 2.48 -2.06 1.87
CA ARG A 176 2.96 -0.67 1.76
C ARG A 176 1.85 0.38 1.73
N LEU A 177 0.65 0.04 1.26
CA LEU A 177 -0.49 0.96 1.24
C LEU A 177 -1.04 1.27 2.64
N SER A 178 -0.57 0.58 3.68
CA SER A 178 -0.80 0.98 5.08
C SER A 178 -0.40 2.44 5.33
N VAL A 179 0.51 2.99 4.51
CA VAL A 179 0.91 4.40 4.54
C VAL A 179 -0.23 5.38 4.25
N ALA A 180 -1.35 4.95 3.65
CA ALA A 180 -2.56 5.77 3.48
C ALA A 180 -3.16 6.25 4.82
N ARG A 181 -2.81 5.57 5.92
CA ARG A 181 -3.21 5.94 7.29
C ARG A 181 -2.28 6.98 7.91
N SER A 182 -1.24 7.40 7.20
CA SER A 182 -0.33 8.45 7.66
C SER A 182 -1.08 9.78 7.87
N PRO A 183 -0.51 10.69 8.67
CA PRO A 183 -0.98 12.07 8.75
C PRO A 183 -1.11 12.69 7.36
N VAL A 184 -2.11 13.55 7.17
CA VAL A 184 -2.45 14.12 5.86
C VAL A 184 -1.26 14.86 5.23
N GLU A 185 -0.43 15.49 6.07
CA GLU A 185 0.74 16.25 5.66
C GLU A 185 1.82 15.39 4.96
N VAL A 186 1.87 14.09 5.25
CA VAL A 186 2.79 13.16 4.58
C VAL A 186 2.38 12.98 3.12
N ILE A 187 1.09 12.76 2.89
CA ILE A 187 0.54 12.57 1.54
C ILE A 187 0.61 13.88 0.76
N ASP A 188 0.27 15.01 1.39
CA ASP A 188 0.30 16.32 0.73
C ASP A 188 1.73 16.74 0.34
N SER A 189 2.73 16.48 1.20
CA SER A 189 4.14 16.73 0.86
C SER A 189 4.60 15.90 -0.34
N SER A 190 4.19 14.63 -0.42
CA SER A 190 4.52 13.77 -1.56
C SER A 190 3.77 14.17 -2.83
N TYR A 191 2.57 14.73 -2.71
CA TYR A 191 1.89 15.35 -3.84
C TYR A 191 2.69 16.53 -4.40
N GLU A 192 3.16 17.42 -3.53
CA GLU A 192 3.97 18.58 -3.94
C GLU A 192 5.27 18.17 -4.66
N GLU A 193 5.95 17.12 -4.18
CA GLU A 193 7.16 16.56 -4.81
C GLU A 193 6.86 15.99 -6.21
N ALA A 194 5.78 15.22 -6.34
CA ALA A 194 5.34 14.68 -7.62
C ALA A 194 5.00 15.79 -8.62
N MET A 195 4.23 16.80 -8.18
CA MET A 195 3.81 17.93 -9.00
C MET A 195 4.99 18.83 -9.40
N ALA A 196 5.99 19.00 -8.54
CA ALA A 196 7.22 19.71 -8.91
C ALA A 196 7.96 19.01 -10.06
N THR A 197 8.00 17.68 -10.03
CA THR A 197 8.59 16.86 -11.10
C THR A 197 7.77 16.94 -12.39
N ILE A 198 6.44 16.79 -12.30
CA ILE A 198 5.54 16.86 -13.46
C ILE A 198 5.56 18.24 -14.12
N ASN A 199 5.50 19.31 -13.33
CA ASN A 199 5.47 20.68 -13.85
C ASN A 199 6.81 21.16 -14.42
N SER A 200 7.92 20.48 -14.13
CA SER A 200 9.23 20.77 -14.71
C SER A 200 9.53 19.93 -15.96
N ALA A 201 8.60 19.07 -16.37
CA ALA A 201 8.77 18.21 -17.52
C ALA A 201 8.74 18.98 -18.86
N THR A 202 9.57 18.53 -19.79
CA THR A 202 9.54 18.93 -21.20
C THR A 202 8.61 18.02 -22.02
N TRP A 203 8.37 16.80 -21.52
CA TRP A 203 7.48 15.81 -22.11
C TRP A 203 6.87 14.92 -21.03
N ILE A 204 5.68 14.37 -21.29
CA ILE A 204 4.98 13.45 -20.39
C ILE A 204 4.38 12.29 -21.19
N THR A 205 4.35 11.11 -20.59
CA THR A 205 3.76 9.87 -21.13
C THR A 205 3.48 8.93 -19.97
N THR A 206 3.05 7.70 -20.24
CA THR A 206 3.04 6.62 -19.26
C THR A 206 4.09 5.56 -19.56
N ASP A 207 4.50 4.82 -18.54
CA ASP A 207 5.19 3.55 -18.71
C ASP A 207 4.20 2.44 -19.15
N PRO A 208 4.68 1.21 -19.48
CA PRO A 208 3.80 0.13 -19.91
C PRO A 208 2.75 -0.32 -18.87
N ALA A 209 2.93 0.03 -17.59
CA ALA A 209 1.96 -0.23 -16.54
C ALA A 209 0.95 0.93 -16.33
N GLY A 210 1.11 2.04 -17.06
CA GLY A 210 0.27 3.23 -16.93
C GLY A 210 0.79 4.26 -15.91
N ARG A 211 1.95 4.04 -15.27
CA ARG A 211 2.51 5.03 -14.33
C ARG A 211 3.01 6.24 -15.08
N ILE A 212 2.85 7.42 -14.49
CA ILE A 212 3.32 8.68 -15.09
C ILE A 212 4.84 8.64 -15.27
N GLN A 213 5.27 8.93 -16.50
CA GLN A 213 6.66 9.07 -16.89
C GLN A 213 6.87 10.44 -17.51
N VAL A 214 7.88 11.16 -17.05
CA VAL A 214 8.25 12.49 -17.52
C VAL A 214 9.62 12.47 -18.16
N THR A 215 9.83 13.34 -19.13
CA THR A 215 11.16 13.74 -19.60
C THR A 215 11.44 15.13 -19.07
N LEU A 216 12.58 15.31 -18.42
CA LEU A 216 13.05 16.59 -17.91
C LEU A 216 13.96 17.27 -18.96
N GLU A 217 14.59 18.38 -18.57
CA GLU A 217 15.71 18.92 -19.34
C GLU A 217 16.83 17.88 -19.51
N ASP A 218 17.65 18.06 -20.55
CA ASP A 218 18.73 17.13 -20.94
C ASP A 218 18.26 15.70 -21.32
N ASP A 219 17.00 15.55 -21.75
CA ASP A 219 16.38 14.29 -22.18
C ASP A 219 16.37 13.19 -21.08
N ILE A 220 16.43 13.59 -19.81
CA ILE A 220 16.40 12.66 -18.67
C ILE A 220 14.97 12.15 -18.46
N VAL A 221 14.77 10.85 -18.68
CA VAL A 221 13.48 10.18 -18.43
C VAL A 221 13.39 9.73 -16.97
N LYS A 222 12.29 10.07 -16.30
CA LYS A 222 11.95 9.61 -14.95
C LYS A 222 10.53 9.09 -14.89
N THR A 223 10.36 7.92 -14.31
CA THR A 223 9.02 7.41 -13.96
C THR A 223 8.74 7.80 -12.51
N ILE A 224 7.53 8.25 -12.21
CA ILE A 224 7.09 8.49 -10.84
C ILE A 224 6.94 7.12 -10.17
N ASP A 225 7.96 6.68 -9.45
CA ASP A 225 8.08 5.34 -8.90
C ASP A 225 8.06 5.30 -7.36
N SER A 226 7.96 6.47 -6.72
CA SER A 226 7.75 6.59 -5.28
C SER A 226 6.31 6.17 -4.93
N PRO A 227 6.12 5.27 -3.95
CA PRO A 227 4.78 4.84 -3.55
C PRO A 227 3.94 5.97 -3.00
N LEU A 228 4.57 6.86 -2.23
CA LEU A 228 3.88 7.98 -1.61
C LEU A 228 3.43 9.00 -2.65
N GLU A 229 4.28 9.30 -3.64
CA GLU A 229 3.92 10.17 -4.76
C GLU A 229 2.76 9.58 -5.58
N ASN A 230 2.83 8.29 -5.90
CA ASN A 230 1.77 7.57 -6.60
C ASN A 230 0.45 7.59 -5.81
N LEU A 231 0.50 7.31 -4.50
CA LEU A 231 -0.68 7.33 -3.63
C LEU A 231 -1.29 8.74 -3.49
N ALA A 232 -0.43 9.76 -3.46
CA ALA A 232 -0.87 11.14 -3.37
C ALA A 232 -1.54 11.62 -4.67
N LEU A 233 -0.96 11.29 -5.83
CA LEU A 233 -1.58 11.54 -7.13
C LEU A 233 -2.91 10.77 -7.28
N TYR A 234 -2.96 9.52 -6.82
CA TYR A 234 -4.18 8.72 -6.76
C TYR A 234 -5.29 9.41 -5.97
N LYS A 235 -4.96 9.84 -4.73
CA LYS A 235 -5.89 10.60 -3.87
C LYS A 235 -6.44 11.82 -4.61
N GLU A 236 -5.57 12.63 -5.20
CA GLU A 236 -5.98 13.87 -5.83
C GLU A 236 -6.90 13.65 -7.03
N LEU A 237 -6.57 12.71 -7.92
CA LEU A 237 -7.41 12.37 -9.07
C LEU A 237 -8.78 11.84 -8.65
N MET A 238 -8.81 10.94 -7.66
CA MET A 238 -10.08 10.35 -7.20
C MET A 238 -10.94 11.36 -6.44
N MET A 239 -10.35 12.36 -5.79
CA MET A 239 -11.11 13.39 -5.07
C MET A 239 -11.62 14.51 -5.99
N ASN A 240 -10.83 14.92 -6.98
CA ASN A 240 -11.12 16.12 -7.76
C ASN A 240 -11.46 15.85 -9.23
N GLY A 241 -11.12 14.67 -9.77
CA GLY A 241 -11.19 14.38 -11.20
C GLY A 241 -10.01 14.91 -12.01
N TYR A 242 -9.06 15.63 -11.38
CA TYR A 242 -7.88 16.21 -12.03
C TYR A 242 -6.74 16.42 -11.03
N LEU A 243 -5.54 16.74 -11.53
CA LEU A 243 -4.40 17.13 -10.72
C LEU A 243 -4.44 18.65 -10.46
N THR A 244 -4.68 19.04 -9.21
CA THR A 244 -4.62 20.46 -8.83
C THR A 244 -3.20 21.02 -8.99
N ASN A 245 -3.08 22.31 -9.26
CA ASN A 245 -1.78 22.98 -9.49
C ASN A 245 -0.94 22.40 -10.65
N LEU A 246 -1.56 21.63 -11.56
CA LEU A 246 -0.93 21.27 -12.83
C LEU A 246 -0.74 22.53 -13.69
N SER A 247 0.51 22.78 -14.08
CA SER A 247 0.92 23.95 -14.87
C SER A 247 1.70 23.58 -16.14
N LEU A 248 1.85 22.28 -16.39
CA LEU A 248 2.41 21.76 -17.63
C LEU A 248 1.57 22.21 -18.83
N ASP A 249 2.25 22.51 -19.96
CA ASP A 249 1.57 22.99 -21.18
C ASP A 249 0.53 21.96 -21.67
N THR A 250 -0.67 22.43 -22.02
CA THR A 250 -1.76 21.57 -22.46
C THR A 250 -1.46 20.80 -23.75
N ASN A 251 -0.59 21.33 -24.62
CA ASN A 251 -0.13 20.61 -25.80
C ASN A 251 0.77 19.44 -25.39
N ILE A 252 1.65 19.62 -24.41
CA ILE A 252 2.49 18.53 -23.89
C ILE A 252 1.61 17.42 -23.29
N LEU A 253 0.60 17.78 -22.50
CA LEU A 253 -0.37 16.82 -21.96
C LEU A 253 -1.12 16.07 -23.08
N SER A 254 -1.60 16.79 -24.09
CA SER A 254 -2.34 16.19 -25.20
C SER A 254 -1.48 15.28 -26.06
N GLU A 255 -0.23 15.67 -26.36
CA GLU A 255 0.69 14.87 -27.16
C GLU A 255 1.16 13.62 -26.38
N GLY A 256 1.19 13.70 -25.04
CA GLY A 256 1.42 12.58 -24.13
C GLY A 256 0.21 11.70 -23.84
N GLY A 257 -0.98 12.02 -24.37
CA GLY A 257 -2.22 11.28 -24.11
C GLY A 257 -2.76 11.42 -22.68
N LEU A 258 -2.40 12.49 -21.98
CA LEU A 258 -2.72 12.74 -20.57
C LEU A 258 -3.50 14.05 -20.38
N SER A 259 -4.29 14.46 -21.37
CA SER A 259 -5.09 15.70 -21.30
C SER A 259 -6.16 15.68 -20.22
N HIS A 260 -6.65 14.50 -19.83
CA HIS A 260 -7.64 14.33 -18.76
C HIS A 260 -7.13 14.83 -17.40
N LEU A 261 -5.83 14.69 -17.11
CA LEU A 261 -5.23 15.11 -15.84
C LEU A 261 -5.38 16.60 -15.51
N GLY A 262 -5.68 17.44 -16.51
CA GLY A 262 -5.90 18.87 -16.36
C GLY A 262 -7.35 19.32 -16.52
N ASN A 263 -8.31 18.41 -16.70
CA ASN A 263 -9.72 18.72 -16.88
C ASN A 263 -10.52 18.41 -15.62
N GLU A 264 -11.32 19.35 -15.12
CA GLU A 264 -12.04 19.21 -13.83
C GLU A 264 -13.15 18.14 -13.82
N ASP A 265 -13.37 17.43 -14.92
CA ASP A 265 -14.35 16.35 -15.02
C ASP A 265 -13.65 14.99 -14.81
N LEU A 266 -14.06 14.23 -13.81
CA LEU A 266 -13.63 12.84 -13.65
C LEU A 266 -14.12 11.99 -14.83
N THR A 267 -13.19 11.40 -15.57
CA THR A 267 -13.46 10.50 -16.69
C THR A 267 -12.95 9.08 -16.46
N VAL A 268 -13.26 8.17 -17.39
CA VAL A 268 -12.69 6.81 -17.40
C VAL A 268 -11.16 6.84 -17.56
N ASP A 269 -10.60 7.82 -18.28
CA ASP A 269 -9.16 7.95 -18.46
C ASP A 269 -8.46 8.39 -17.16
N ASP A 270 -9.12 9.24 -16.35
CA ASP A 270 -8.66 9.58 -15.00
C ASP A 270 -8.66 8.35 -14.09
N MET A 271 -9.72 7.55 -14.13
CA MET A 271 -9.80 6.29 -13.38
C MET A 271 -8.77 5.25 -13.85
N ASN A 272 -8.48 5.15 -15.14
CA ASN A 272 -7.42 4.31 -15.67
C ASN A 272 -6.05 4.74 -15.13
N THR A 273 -5.79 6.05 -15.08
CA THR A 273 -4.56 6.59 -14.50
C THR A 273 -4.51 6.35 -13.00
N ALA A 274 -5.62 6.57 -12.30
CA ALA A 274 -5.73 6.32 -10.87
C ALA A 274 -5.48 4.85 -10.52
N ALA A 275 -5.98 3.90 -11.32
CA ALA A 275 -5.71 2.48 -11.14
C ALA A 275 -4.21 2.16 -11.25
N ALA A 276 -3.52 2.72 -12.24
CA ALA A 276 -2.07 2.56 -12.40
C ALA A 276 -1.25 3.23 -11.28
N LEU A 277 -1.71 4.38 -10.77
CA LEU A 277 -1.10 5.06 -9.63
C LEU A 277 -1.28 4.24 -8.33
N LEU A 278 -2.48 3.70 -8.08
CA LEU A 278 -2.71 2.82 -6.94
C LEU A 278 -1.78 1.59 -7.00
N ALA A 279 -1.60 1.02 -8.19
CA ALA A 279 -0.64 -0.05 -8.43
C ALA A 279 0.82 0.37 -8.17
N GLY A 280 1.21 1.58 -8.58
CA GLY A 280 2.53 2.16 -8.29
C GLY A 280 2.81 2.34 -6.80
N ALA A 281 1.75 2.58 -6.00
CA ALA A 281 1.82 2.70 -4.55
C ALA A 281 1.85 1.34 -3.82
N ALA A 282 1.28 0.29 -4.43
CA ALA A 282 1.14 -1.03 -3.84
C ALA A 282 2.46 -1.80 -3.66
N ASP A 283 2.38 -2.91 -2.94
CA ASP A 283 3.47 -3.88 -2.86
C ASP A 283 3.59 -4.67 -4.15
N LYS A 284 4.79 -4.67 -4.76
CA LYS A 284 5.03 -5.28 -6.07
C LYS A 284 4.66 -6.77 -6.15
N PHE A 285 4.80 -7.49 -5.03
CA PHE A 285 4.54 -8.93 -4.97
C PHE A 285 3.15 -9.28 -4.39
N GLY A 286 2.35 -8.27 -4.05
CA GLY A 286 1.01 -8.45 -3.52
C GLY A 286 -0.03 -8.58 -4.62
N SER A 287 -1.29 -8.46 -4.21
CA SER A 287 -2.45 -8.34 -5.09
C SER A 287 -3.33 -7.19 -4.61
N ILE A 288 -4.12 -6.62 -5.50
CA ILE A 288 -5.07 -5.55 -5.17
C ILE A 288 -6.47 -6.14 -5.15
N SER A 289 -7.05 -6.26 -3.96
CA SER A 289 -8.43 -6.73 -3.77
C SER A 289 -9.44 -5.57 -3.74
N LEU A 290 -10.72 -5.90 -3.91
CA LEU A 290 -11.80 -4.90 -3.83
C LEU A 290 -11.83 -4.23 -2.46
N ASP A 291 -11.78 -5.02 -1.38
CA ASP A 291 -11.71 -4.48 -0.02
C ASP A 291 -10.49 -3.59 0.20
N LEU A 292 -9.33 -3.92 -0.37
CA LEU A 292 -8.16 -3.05 -0.29
C LEU A 292 -8.46 -1.69 -0.94
N VAL A 293 -8.99 -1.66 -2.16
CA VAL A 293 -9.34 -0.41 -2.86
C VAL A 293 -10.31 0.42 -2.03
N ILE A 294 -11.41 -0.18 -1.57
CA ILE A 294 -12.45 0.55 -0.85
C ILE A 294 -11.95 1.06 0.50
N ASN A 295 -11.13 0.29 1.22
CA ASN A 295 -10.54 0.74 2.47
C ASN A 295 -9.52 1.86 2.26
N ILE A 296 -8.69 1.79 1.22
CA ILE A 296 -7.77 2.88 0.87
C ILE A 296 -8.54 4.15 0.53
N ASN A 297 -9.65 4.06 -0.20
CA ASN A 297 -10.53 5.20 -0.47
C ASN A 297 -11.07 5.83 0.81
N THR A 298 -11.47 5.01 1.77
CA THR A 298 -11.90 5.49 3.09
C THR A 298 -10.76 6.19 3.84
N PHE A 299 -9.55 5.63 3.88
CA PHE A 299 -8.44 6.25 4.63
C PHE A 299 -7.95 7.57 4.04
N LEU A 300 -8.06 7.72 2.72
CA LEU A 300 -7.66 8.91 1.99
C LEU A 300 -8.77 9.98 1.97
N GLY A 301 -9.98 9.66 2.43
CA GLY A 301 -11.13 10.56 2.42
C GLY A 301 -11.82 10.69 1.07
N ILE A 302 -11.57 9.74 0.15
CA ILE A 302 -12.27 9.62 -1.14
C ILE A 302 -13.71 9.12 -0.87
N ASN A 303 -13.84 8.08 -0.04
CA ASN A 303 -15.14 7.79 0.57
C ASN A 303 -15.34 8.78 1.71
N SER A 304 -16.56 9.29 1.86
CA SER A 304 -16.88 10.31 2.86
C SER A 304 -17.94 9.82 3.83
N GLU A 305 -17.75 10.11 5.11
CA GLU A 305 -18.75 9.84 6.14
C GLU A 305 -19.52 11.13 6.45
N ILE A 306 -20.83 11.12 6.24
CA ILE A 306 -21.72 12.23 6.56
C ILE A 306 -22.81 11.69 7.49
N ASP A 307 -22.98 12.30 8.66
CA ASP A 307 -24.01 11.92 9.65
C ASP A 307 -24.00 10.43 10.06
N LYS A 308 -22.81 9.80 10.09
CA LYS A 308 -22.58 8.35 10.34
C LYS A 308 -23.01 7.42 9.22
N GLU A 309 -23.26 7.95 8.03
CA GLU A 309 -23.49 7.18 6.82
C GLU A 309 -22.28 7.35 5.88
N MET A 310 -21.76 6.21 5.42
CA MET A 310 -20.69 6.17 4.45
C MET A 310 -21.25 6.40 3.05
N THR A 311 -20.73 7.41 2.37
CA THR A 311 -20.87 7.61 0.93
C THR A 311 -19.62 7.06 0.25
N TYR A 312 -19.80 6.02 -0.55
CA TYR A 312 -18.73 5.40 -1.33
C TYR A 312 -18.50 6.15 -2.64
N PHE A 313 -17.28 6.06 -3.16
CA PHE A 313 -16.96 6.57 -4.50
C PHE A 313 -17.82 5.87 -5.56
N ASP A 314 -18.33 6.65 -6.52
CA ASP A 314 -19.19 6.15 -7.58
C ASP A 314 -18.37 5.66 -8.78
N PHE A 315 -18.31 4.35 -8.98
CA PHE A 315 -17.65 3.73 -10.12
C PHE A 315 -18.64 3.38 -11.25
N ASN A 316 -19.91 3.79 -11.22
CA ASN A 316 -20.94 3.32 -12.16
C ASN A 316 -20.56 3.45 -13.66
N GLU A 317 -19.80 4.48 -14.03
CA GLU A 317 -19.36 4.73 -15.40
C GLU A 317 -18.06 3.99 -15.80
N TYR A 318 -17.43 3.27 -14.86
CA TYR A 318 -16.16 2.59 -15.10
C TYR A 318 -16.37 1.18 -15.67
N SER A 319 -15.62 0.86 -16.72
CA SER A 319 -15.51 -0.50 -17.27
C SER A 319 -14.07 -0.79 -17.64
N TYR A 320 -13.62 -2.00 -17.35
CA TYR A 320 -12.27 -2.46 -17.63
C TYR A 320 -12.30 -3.68 -18.56
N SER A 321 -11.37 -3.68 -19.51
CA SER A 321 -11.08 -4.79 -20.42
C SER A 321 -9.56 -4.88 -20.56
N ARG A 322 -8.97 -5.99 -20.12
CA ARG A 322 -7.52 -6.22 -20.23
C ARG A 322 -7.07 -6.20 -21.69
N LEU A 323 -7.88 -6.78 -22.57
CA LEU A 323 -7.63 -6.80 -24.00
C LEU A 323 -7.51 -5.37 -24.53
N ASP A 324 -8.47 -4.50 -24.20
CA ASP A 324 -8.45 -3.12 -24.71
C ASP A 324 -7.31 -2.30 -24.10
N MET A 325 -7.00 -2.52 -22.82
CA MET A 325 -5.92 -1.80 -22.11
C MET A 325 -4.52 -2.16 -22.63
N TYR A 326 -4.26 -3.44 -22.90
CA TYR A 326 -2.90 -3.92 -23.18
C TYR A 326 -2.66 -4.36 -24.63
N THR A 327 -3.65 -4.27 -25.52
CA THR A 327 -3.45 -4.55 -26.95
C THR A 327 -2.39 -3.62 -27.54
N GLY A 328 -1.30 -4.20 -28.03
CA GLY A 328 -0.20 -3.46 -28.65
C GLY A 328 0.79 -2.86 -27.66
N THR A 329 0.57 -2.99 -26.36
CA THR A 329 1.50 -2.52 -25.33
C THR A 329 2.70 -3.47 -25.26
N THR A 330 3.90 -2.90 -25.40
CA THR A 330 5.17 -3.66 -25.37
C THR A 330 6.12 -3.11 -24.32
N ALA A 331 6.95 -3.96 -23.73
CA ALA A 331 8.06 -3.58 -22.88
C ALA A 331 9.37 -4.15 -23.45
N VAL A 332 10.49 -3.44 -23.25
CA VAL A 332 11.82 -3.94 -23.60
C VAL A 332 12.46 -4.54 -22.36
N LEU A 333 12.70 -5.84 -22.38
CA LEU A 333 13.06 -6.64 -21.20
C LEU A 333 14.29 -7.50 -21.47
N LEU A 334 15.02 -7.82 -20.41
CA LEU A 334 16.16 -8.73 -20.44
C LEU A 334 15.69 -10.17 -20.18
N VAL A 335 15.28 -10.89 -21.23
CA VAL A 335 14.65 -12.21 -21.11
C VAL A 335 15.59 -13.37 -21.50
N PRO A 336 15.37 -14.59 -20.96
CA PRO A 336 16.11 -15.78 -21.38
C PRO A 336 15.96 -16.11 -22.86
N ASN A 337 17.07 -16.44 -23.52
CA ASN A 337 17.07 -16.81 -24.94
C ASN A 337 16.49 -18.19 -25.25
N LYS A 338 16.44 -19.10 -24.26
CA LYS A 338 15.89 -20.47 -24.35
C LYS A 338 15.84 -21.12 -22.97
N GLU A 339 15.02 -22.15 -22.82
CA GLU A 339 15.12 -23.12 -21.73
C GLU A 339 16.00 -24.32 -22.13
N PRO A 340 16.91 -24.80 -21.26
CA PRO A 340 17.33 -24.18 -20.00
C PRO A 340 18.08 -22.85 -20.22
N VAL A 341 17.86 -21.87 -19.33
CA VAL A 341 18.45 -20.52 -19.42
C VAL A 341 19.97 -20.57 -19.60
N SER A 342 20.45 -20.19 -20.78
CA SER A 342 21.89 -20.15 -21.10
C SER A 342 22.44 -18.74 -21.27
N SER A 343 21.58 -17.75 -21.52
CA SER A 343 21.91 -16.34 -21.69
C SER A 343 20.64 -15.50 -21.68
N LEU A 344 20.75 -14.23 -21.30
CA LEU A 344 19.68 -13.24 -21.41
C LEU A 344 19.97 -12.28 -22.58
N SER A 345 18.94 -11.76 -23.24
CA SER A 345 19.08 -10.69 -24.23
C SER A 345 17.94 -9.68 -24.14
N PRO A 346 18.16 -8.40 -24.53
CA PRO A 346 17.09 -7.42 -24.66
C PRO A 346 16.11 -7.84 -25.76
N GLN A 347 14.85 -7.95 -25.41
CA GLN A 347 13.77 -8.27 -26.36
C GLN A 347 12.60 -7.34 -26.14
N ARG A 348 11.91 -6.99 -27.23
CA ARG A 348 10.62 -6.30 -27.18
C ARG A 348 9.53 -7.36 -27.00
N VAL A 349 8.87 -7.31 -25.85
CA VAL A 349 7.88 -8.29 -25.41
C VAL A 349 6.51 -7.63 -25.42
N ASN A 350 5.52 -8.26 -26.04
CA ASN A 350 4.13 -7.83 -25.93
C ASN A 350 3.60 -8.24 -24.54
N LEU A 351 2.95 -7.33 -23.82
CA LEU A 351 2.50 -7.63 -22.46
C LEU A 351 1.26 -8.54 -22.44
N LEU A 352 0.45 -8.53 -23.50
CA LEU A 352 -0.72 -9.39 -23.68
C LEU A 352 -0.35 -10.75 -24.30
N LEU A 353 0.84 -11.29 -23.98
CA LEU A 353 1.28 -12.57 -24.55
C LEU A 353 0.47 -13.74 -23.98
N THR A 354 -0.35 -14.33 -24.85
CA THR A 354 -1.10 -15.59 -24.67
C THR A 354 -0.33 -16.73 -23.99
N SER A 355 -1.11 -17.63 -23.39
CA SER A 355 -0.74 -18.98 -22.95
C SER A 355 0.19 -19.69 -23.96
N GLY A 356 1.45 -19.94 -23.56
CA GLY A 356 2.46 -20.60 -24.39
C GLY A 356 3.79 -19.85 -24.48
N SER A 357 3.82 -18.56 -24.09
CA SER A 357 5.08 -17.88 -23.79
C SER A 357 5.70 -18.49 -22.52
N SER A 358 7.03 -18.53 -22.43
CA SER A 358 7.71 -19.07 -21.24
C SER A 358 7.59 -18.15 -20.00
N PHE A 359 7.18 -16.89 -20.20
CA PHE A 359 7.12 -15.86 -19.15
C PHE A 359 5.94 -14.91 -19.40
N PRO A 360 4.67 -15.36 -19.33
CA PRO A 360 3.52 -14.48 -19.51
C PRO A 360 3.37 -13.51 -18.34
N VAL A 361 2.82 -12.32 -18.60
CA VAL A 361 2.47 -11.32 -17.55
C VAL A 361 1.15 -11.70 -16.89
N PHE A 362 0.20 -12.15 -17.69
CA PHE A 362 -1.15 -12.50 -17.27
C PHE A 362 -1.41 -13.99 -17.50
N GLU A 363 -2.24 -14.60 -16.66
CA GLU A 363 -2.65 -16.01 -16.83
C GLU A 363 -3.64 -16.19 -18.00
N GLY A 364 -4.29 -15.10 -18.44
CA GLY A 364 -5.17 -15.05 -19.61
C GLY A 364 -5.38 -13.63 -20.11
N ASP A 365 -5.94 -13.46 -21.31
CA ASP A 365 -6.05 -12.15 -21.97
C ASP A 365 -7.45 -11.54 -21.90
N GLN A 366 -8.45 -12.36 -21.56
CA GLN A 366 -9.87 -12.00 -21.56
C GLN A 366 -10.33 -11.85 -20.11
N GLU A 367 -9.96 -10.73 -19.49
CA GLU A 367 -10.54 -10.32 -18.21
C GLU A 367 -11.24 -8.99 -18.37
N GLU A 368 -12.48 -8.96 -17.89
CA GLU A 368 -13.35 -7.81 -17.92
C GLU A 368 -13.91 -7.56 -16.52
N GLY A 369 -14.30 -6.33 -16.25
CA GLY A 369 -14.99 -5.96 -15.04
C GLY A 369 -15.68 -4.61 -15.20
N VAL A 370 -16.67 -4.36 -14.35
CA VAL A 370 -17.38 -3.08 -14.31
C VAL A 370 -17.27 -2.49 -12.93
N LYS A 371 -17.47 -1.19 -12.83
CA LYS A 371 -17.51 -0.46 -11.57
C LYS A 371 -16.26 -0.69 -10.72
N ALA A 372 -16.41 -0.81 -9.41
CA ALA A 372 -15.29 -0.97 -8.50
C ALA A 372 -14.54 -2.30 -8.76
N ILE A 373 -15.25 -3.37 -9.10
CA ILE A 373 -14.60 -4.65 -9.49
C ILE A 373 -13.71 -4.44 -10.72
N GLY A 374 -14.20 -3.72 -11.73
CA GLY A 374 -13.41 -3.35 -12.91
C GLY A 374 -12.19 -2.54 -12.55
N PHE A 375 -12.34 -1.52 -11.69
CA PHE A 375 -11.26 -0.67 -11.23
C PHE A 375 -10.18 -1.47 -10.48
N THR A 376 -10.60 -2.35 -9.57
CA THR A 376 -9.72 -3.26 -8.84
C THR A 376 -8.92 -4.14 -9.79
N LYS A 377 -9.57 -4.74 -10.81
CA LYS A 377 -8.88 -5.54 -11.82
C LYS A 377 -7.86 -4.73 -12.62
N ALA A 378 -8.21 -3.50 -13.00
CA ALA A 378 -7.29 -2.60 -13.70
C ALA A 378 -6.04 -2.30 -12.87
N ALA A 379 -6.22 -2.00 -11.57
CA ALA A 379 -5.13 -1.74 -10.66
C ALA A 379 -4.26 -2.99 -10.41
N ASP A 380 -4.89 -4.16 -10.20
CA ASP A 380 -4.17 -5.42 -10.00
C ASP A 380 -3.38 -5.85 -11.24
N ASP A 381 -3.91 -5.64 -12.44
CA ASP A 381 -3.19 -5.92 -13.68
C ASP A 381 -2.04 -4.94 -13.91
N ALA A 382 -2.22 -3.65 -13.61
CA ALA A 382 -1.12 -2.70 -13.61
C ALA A 382 -0.01 -3.11 -12.63
N LEU A 383 -0.37 -3.64 -11.45
CA LEU A 383 0.59 -4.16 -10.47
C LEU A 383 1.38 -5.36 -11.02
N LYS A 384 0.72 -6.30 -11.72
CA LYS A 384 1.39 -7.43 -12.39
C LYS A 384 2.36 -6.95 -13.46
N VAL A 385 1.99 -5.94 -14.24
CA VAL A 385 2.89 -5.34 -15.24
C VAL A 385 4.09 -4.67 -14.56
N ILE A 386 3.88 -3.91 -13.48
CA ILE A 386 4.98 -3.30 -12.69
C ILE A 386 5.94 -4.39 -12.19
N ASN A 387 5.41 -5.44 -11.59
CA ASN A 387 6.20 -6.57 -11.10
C ASN A 387 7.01 -7.18 -12.25
N TYR A 388 6.37 -7.44 -13.38
CA TYR A 388 6.99 -8.02 -14.56
C TYR A 388 8.13 -7.15 -15.12
N ILE A 389 7.88 -5.87 -15.39
CA ILE A 389 8.90 -4.98 -15.97
C ILE A 389 10.05 -4.72 -14.99
N HIS A 390 9.82 -4.72 -13.67
CA HIS A 390 10.88 -4.55 -12.68
C HIS A 390 11.74 -5.81 -12.51
N ASN A 391 11.16 -7.01 -12.61
CA ASN A 391 11.92 -8.26 -12.49
C ASN A 391 12.80 -8.53 -13.71
N TRP A 392 12.38 -8.06 -14.89
CA TRP A 392 13.08 -8.27 -16.17
C TRP A 392 13.67 -6.98 -16.75
N ALA A 393 13.81 -5.94 -15.93
CA ALA A 393 14.33 -4.64 -16.36
C ALA A 393 15.73 -4.77 -16.97
N LEU A 394 15.99 -3.99 -18.03
CA LEU A 394 17.34 -3.81 -18.53
C LEU A 394 18.16 -3.03 -17.48
N PRO A 395 19.33 -3.53 -17.05
CA PRO A 395 20.20 -2.75 -16.17
C PRO A 395 20.66 -1.47 -16.89
N GLU A 396 20.80 -0.38 -16.14
CA GLU A 396 21.38 0.87 -16.65
C GLU A 396 22.78 0.59 -17.20
N LEU A 397 22.97 0.88 -18.48
CA LEU A 397 24.24 0.67 -19.15
C LEU A 397 25.15 1.89 -19.03
N PRO A 398 26.47 1.67 -19.02
CA PRO A 398 27.43 2.66 -19.48
C PRO A 398 27.05 3.17 -20.88
N SER A 399 27.17 4.49 -21.11
CA SER A 399 26.75 5.19 -22.34
C SER A 399 27.43 4.74 -23.65
N ASP A 400 28.34 3.75 -23.58
CA ASP A 400 29.21 3.27 -24.65
C ASP A 400 28.86 1.86 -25.16
N VAL A 401 27.71 1.29 -24.76
CA VAL A 401 27.27 -0.05 -25.19
C VAL A 401 25.95 0.02 -25.97
N ASP A 402 26.00 -0.26 -27.28
CA ASP A 402 24.82 -0.47 -28.13
C ASP A 402 24.36 -1.94 -28.06
N TRP A 403 23.07 -2.18 -27.79
CA TRP A 403 22.47 -3.51 -27.92
C TRP A 403 21.93 -3.73 -29.34
N GLU A 404 22.18 -4.92 -29.91
CA GLU A 404 21.39 -5.43 -31.04
C GLU A 404 20.13 -6.12 -30.49
N PHE A 405 18.96 -5.56 -30.77
CA PHE A 405 17.67 -6.13 -30.36
C PHE A 405 17.27 -7.29 -31.27
N VAL A 406 16.79 -8.38 -30.68
CA VAL A 406 16.17 -9.48 -31.42
C VAL A 406 14.66 -9.34 -31.30
N GLU A 407 13.96 -9.14 -32.42
CA GLU A 407 12.49 -9.24 -32.45
C GLU A 407 12.07 -10.69 -32.23
N GLN A 408 11.14 -10.93 -31.29
CA GLN A 408 10.40 -12.19 -31.27
C GLN A 408 9.38 -12.16 -32.42
N GLN A 409 9.41 -13.18 -33.28
CA GLN A 409 8.38 -13.42 -34.30
C GLN A 409 7.13 -14.03 -33.70
#